data_AF-A0A967LPL2-F1
#
_entry.id   AF-A0A967LPL2-F1
#
_cell.length_a   1.000
_cell.length_b   1.000
_cell.length_c   1.000
_cell.angle_alpha   90.00
_cell.angle_beta   90.00
_cell.angle_gamma   90.00
#
_symmetry.space_group_name_H-M   'P 1'
#
loop_
_entity.id
_entity.type
_entity.pdbx_description
1 polymer ?
#
loop_
_entity_poly.entity_id
_entity_poly.type
_entity_poly.pdbx_seq_one_letter_code
_entity_poly.pdbx_strand_id
1 'polypeptide(L)'
;VDAAIGGKTGVNVRFDPDGDGVVKNLVGAFWLPVRVVVDLDVLDALPGPLRTEGLAEILKAGLVADPRIVDALAAGGADTPLDAVVA
;
A
#
# COMPACT_ATOMS: atom_id res chain seq x y z
N VAL A 1 -3.13 1.19 3.78
CA VAL A 1 -4.21 1.21 2.76
C VAL A 1 -4.38 -0.11 2.01
N ASP A 2 -3.30 -0.87 1.71
CA ASP A 2 -3.42 -2.11 0.92
C ASP A 2 -3.06 -3.39 1.72
N ALA A 3 -1.78 -3.64 1.96
CA ALA A 3 -1.26 -4.96 2.35
C ALA A 3 -1.91 -5.64 3.58
N ALA A 4 -2.35 -4.87 4.58
CA ALA A 4 -2.97 -5.43 5.78
C ALA A 4 -4.46 -5.82 5.60
N ILE A 5 -5.09 -5.44 4.47
CA ILE A 5 -6.52 -5.61 4.20
C ILE A 5 -6.69 -6.65 3.09
N GLY A 6 -7.66 -7.57 3.24
CA GLY A 6 -8.00 -8.57 2.21
C GLY A 6 -7.36 -9.96 2.39
N GLY A 7 -6.49 -10.15 3.39
CA GLY A 7 -6.03 -11.46 3.84
C GLY A 7 -5.03 -12.19 2.93
N LYS A 8 -4.52 -11.55 1.87
CA LYS A 8 -3.42 -12.12 1.07
C LYS A 8 -2.12 -12.06 1.85
N THR A 9 -1.43 -13.19 1.95
CA THR A 9 -0.05 -13.28 2.46
C THR A 9 0.83 -13.91 1.38
N GLY A 10 2.12 -13.59 1.36
CA GLY A 10 3.03 -14.12 0.35
C GLY A 10 4.50 -13.87 0.66
N VAL A 11 5.35 -14.70 0.10
CA VAL A 11 6.81 -14.58 0.13
C VAL A 11 7.38 -14.67 -1.29
N ASN A 12 8.51 -14.01 -1.50
CA ASN A 12 9.26 -14.14 -2.74
C ASN A 12 10.05 -15.45 -2.73
N VAL A 13 10.11 -16.13 -3.87
CA VAL A 13 10.86 -17.37 -4.01
C VAL A 13 11.95 -17.17 -5.06
N ARG A 14 13.15 -17.66 -4.74
CA ARG A 14 14.28 -17.73 -5.67
C ARG A 14 14.46 -19.16 -6.11
N PHE A 15 14.45 -19.38 -7.42
CA PHE A 15 14.61 -20.71 -8.01
C PHE A 15 16.05 -21.02 -8.44
N ASP A 16 16.84 -19.97 -8.67
CA ASP A 16 18.25 -20.07 -9.06
C ASP A 16 19.12 -19.41 -7.97
N PRO A 17 20.01 -20.16 -7.28
CA PRO A 17 20.92 -19.62 -6.28
C PRO A 17 21.87 -18.54 -6.81
N ASP A 18 22.28 -18.63 -8.09
CA ASP A 18 23.33 -17.80 -8.71
C ASP A 18 22.78 -16.78 -9.73
N GLY A 19 21.46 -16.77 -9.96
CA GLY A 19 20.77 -15.91 -10.92
C GLY A 19 19.84 -14.84 -10.31
N ASP A 20 19.21 -14.07 -11.19
CA ASP A 20 18.27 -12.97 -10.94
C ASP A 20 16.79 -13.42 -10.83
N GLY A 21 16.53 -14.73 -10.81
CA GLY A 21 15.20 -15.36 -10.84
C GLY A 21 14.39 -15.30 -9.54
N VAL A 22 14.19 -14.10 -8.96
CA VAL A 22 13.26 -13.91 -7.84
C VAL A 22 11.84 -13.71 -8.38
N VAL A 23 10.93 -14.62 -8.02
CA VAL A 23 9.51 -14.48 -8.35
C VAL A 23 8.78 -13.87 -7.16
N LYS A 24 8.13 -12.72 -7.40
CA LYS A 24 7.43 -11.93 -6.37
C LYS A 24 6.14 -12.62 -5.91
N ASN A 25 5.93 -12.74 -4.60
CA ASN A 25 4.70 -13.23 -3.96
C ASN A 25 4.17 -14.57 -4.51
N LEU A 26 5.06 -15.48 -4.91
CA LEU A 26 4.67 -16.74 -5.56
C LEU A 26 4.07 -17.76 -4.60
N VAL A 27 4.63 -17.87 -3.39
CA VAL A 27 4.15 -18.81 -2.37
C VAL A 27 3.46 -18.02 -1.28
N GLY A 28 2.25 -18.42 -0.89
CA GLY A 28 1.45 -17.69 0.08
C GLY A 28 0.14 -18.39 0.42
N ALA A 29 -0.69 -17.70 1.18
CA ALA A 29 -2.01 -18.17 1.61
C ALA A 29 -2.99 -17.01 1.77
N PHE A 30 -4.28 -17.32 1.66
CA PHE A 30 -5.34 -16.43 2.11
C PHE A 30 -5.63 -16.70 3.59
N TRP A 31 -5.22 -15.77 4.45
CA TRP A 31 -5.37 -15.84 5.90
C TRP A 31 -5.83 -14.49 6.45
N LEU A 32 -7.07 -14.44 6.92
CA LEU A 32 -7.66 -13.20 7.44
C LEU A 32 -7.09 -12.86 8.82
N PRO A 33 -6.67 -11.60 9.06
CA PRO A 33 -6.32 -11.17 10.40
C PRO A 33 -7.56 -11.10 11.28
N VAL A 34 -7.40 -11.37 12.59
CA VAL A 34 -8.49 -11.19 13.57
C VAL A 34 -8.86 -9.72 13.72
N ARG A 35 -7.87 -8.82 13.56
CA ARG A 35 -8.04 -7.36 13.58
C ARG A 35 -6.91 -6.70 12.80
N VAL A 36 -7.23 -5.56 12.19
CA VAL A 36 -6.25 -4.59 11.68
C VAL A 36 -6.38 -3.33 12.53
N VAL A 37 -5.26 -2.84 13.05
CA VAL A 37 -5.19 -1.55 13.77
C VAL A 37 -4.40 -0.59 12.91
N VAL A 38 -4.97 0.58 12.64
CA VAL A 38 -4.33 1.65 11.87
C VAL A 38 -4.08 2.81 12.83
N ASP A 39 -2.81 2.99 13.20
CA ASP A 39 -2.36 4.10 14.02
C ASP A 39 -1.74 5.16 13.11
N LEU A 40 -2.37 6.33 13.05
CA LEU A 40 -1.93 7.41 12.16
C LEU A 40 -0.69 8.13 12.69
N ASP A 41 -0.45 8.11 14.00
CA ASP A 41 0.70 8.77 14.63
C ASP A 41 2.02 8.12 14.18
N VAL A 42 1.97 6.85 13.75
CA VAL A 42 3.12 6.13 13.18
C VAL A 42 3.60 6.76 11.86
N LEU A 43 2.71 7.44 11.13
CA LEU A 43 3.05 8.05 9.83
C LEU A 43 4.00 9.24 9.98
N ASP A 44 4.03 9.91 11.14
CA ASP A 44 4.92 11.04 11.41
C ASP A 44 6.40 10.64 11.40
N ALA A 45 6.70 9.38 11.72
CA ALA A 45 8.06 8.84 11.71
C ALA A 45 8.47 8.23 10.35
N LEU A 46 7.56 8.19 9.37
CA LEU A 46 7.80 7.51 8.11
C LEU A 46 8.71 8.34 7.18
N PRO A 47 9.79 7.76 6.61
CA PRO A 47 10.57 8.43 5.59
C PRO A 47 9.71 8.89 4.42
N GLY A 48 9.97 10.11 3.93
CA GLY A 48 9.23 10.73 2.81
C GLY A 48 9.01 9.79 1.61
N PRO A 49 10.03 9.06 1.11
CA PRO A 49 9.85 8.15 -0.01
C PRO A 49 8.82 7.03 0.25
N LEU A 50 8.80 6.45 1.46
CA LEU A 50 7.84 5.40 1.82
C LEU A 50 6.42 5.97 1.91
N ARG A 51 6.27 7.22 2.35
CA ARG A 51 4.98 7.91 2.31
C ARG A 51 4.49 8.08 0.86
N THR A 52 5.37 8.51 -0.06
CA THR A 52 5.05 8.62 -1.49
C THR A 52 4.68 7.28 -2.12
N GLU A 53 5.39 6.21 -1.80
CA GLU A 53 5.05 4.85 -2.25
C GLU A 53 3.64 4.43 -1.79
N GLY A 54 3.29 4.74 -0.54
CA GLY A 54 1.94 4.50 -0.02
C GLY A 54 0.85 5.29 -0.75
N LEU A 55 1.11 6.55 -1.12
CA LEU A 55 0.17 7.38 -1.89
C LEU A 55 -0.12 6.81 -3.29
N ALA A 56 0.82 6.07 -3.89
CA ALA A 56 0.57 5.41 -5.18
C ALA A 56 -0.56 4.38 -5.08
N GLU A 57 -0.67 3.65 -3.96
CA GLU A 57 -1.75 2.69 -3.74
C GLU A 57 -3.09 3.39 -3.44
N ILE A 58 -3.05 4.58 -2.84
CA ILE A 58 -4.24 5.44 -2.66
C ILE A 58 -4.71 5.94 -4.03
N LEU A 59 -3.80 6.45 -4.87
CA LEU A 59 -4.12 6.87 -6.22
C LEU A 59 -4.71 5.73 -7.05
N LYS A 60 -4.14 4.51 -6.94
CA LYS A 60 -4.70 3.30 -7.58
C LYS A 60 -6.17 3.11 -7.19
N ALA A 61 -6.49 3.20 -5.90
CA ALA A 61 -7.88 3.08 -5.43
C ALA A 61 -8.77 4.19 -6.02
N GLY A 62 -8.28 5.42 -6.08
CA GLY A 62 -9.01 6.53 -6.70
C GLY A 62 -9.30 6.33 -8.19
N LEU A 63 -8.31 5.85 -8.95
CA LEU A 63 -8.44 5.60 -10.39
C LEU A 63 -9.46 4.50 -10.72
N VAL A 64 -9.65 3.52 -9.83
CA VAL A 64 -10.54 2.38 -10.11
C VAL A 64 -11.91 2.50 -9.45
N ALA A 65 -12.05 3.30 -8.38
CA ALA A 65 -13.26 3.28 -7.55
C ALA A 65 -13.74 4.65 -7.05
N ASP A 66 -12.85 5.61 -6.78
CA ASP A 66 -13.25 6.92 -6.23
C ASP A 66 -12.47 8.10 -6.85
N PRO A 67 -13.01 8.74 -7.90
CA PRO A 67 -12.35 9.87 -8.56
C PRO A 67 -12.04 11.04 -7.65
N ARG A 68 -12.76 11.21 -6.52
CA ARG A 68 -12.49 12.31 -5.58
C ARG A 68 -11.10 12.21 -4.95
N ILE A 69 -10.59 10.99 -4.77
CA ILE A 69 -9.22 10.74 -4.32
C ILE A 69 -8.22 11.26 -5.36
N VAL A 70 -8.50 11.05 -6.65
CA VAL A 70 -7.65 11.55 -7.75
C VAL A 70 -7.63 13.07 -7.73
N ASP A 71 -8.79 13.71 -7.59
CA ASP A 71 -8.89 15.17 -7.52
C ASP A 71 -8.13 15.74 -6.32
N ALA A 72 -8.26 15.12 -5.14
CA ALA A 72 -7.54 15.53 -3.94
C ALA A 72 -6.03 15.42 -4.12
N LEU A 73 -5.54 14.29 -4.64
CA LEU A 73 -4.10 14.07 -4.88
C LEU A 73 -3.55 14.96 -6.01
N ALA A 74 -4.35 15.27 -7.03
CA ALA A 74 -3.96 16.19 -8.10
C ALA A 74 -3.78 17.63 -7.58
N ALA A 75 -4.59 18.03 -6.60
CA ALA A 75 -4.49 19.35 -5.97
C ALA A 75 -3.38 19.43 -4.91
N GLY A 76 -3.28 18.42 -4.04
CA GLY A 76 -2.40 18.45 -2.86
C GLY A 76 -1.07 17.71 -3.01
N GLY A 77 -0.89 16.90 -4.06
CA GLY A 77 0.32 16.11 -4.26
C GLY A 77 0.65 15.23 -3.04
N ALA A 78 1.94 15.18 -2.67
CA ALA A 78 2.41 14.41 -1.52
C ALA A 78 1.95 14.98 -0.16
N ASP A 79 1.57 16.24 -0.14
CA ASP A 79 1.14 16.97 1.06
C ASP A 79 -0.39 16.95 1.25
N THR A 80 -1.11 16.18 0.42
CA THR A 80 -2.56 15.99 0.55
C THR A 80 -2.91 15.55 1.98
N PRO A 81 -3.82 16.26 2.68
CA PRO A 81 -4.29 15.87 4.00
C PRO A 81 -4.85 14.44 4.00
N LEU A 82 -4.51 13.65 5.02
CA LEU A 82 -4.90 12.23 5.06
C LEU A 82 -6.42 12.05 5.11
N ASP A 83 -7.14 12.94 5.78
CA ASP A 83 -8.60 12.96 5.87
C ASP A 83 -9.29 13.24 4.51
N ALA A 84 -8.57 13.81 3.55
CA ALA A 84 -9.06 14.00 2.20
C ALA A 84 -9.01 12.73 1.34
N VAL A 85 -8.24 11.71 1.74
CA VAL A 85 -7.98 10.49 0.94
C VAL A 85 -8.13 9.18 1.69
N VAL A 86 -8.27 9.22 3.01
CA VAL A 86 -8.53 8.07 3.90
C VAL A 86 -9.79 8.40 4.68
N ALA A 87 -10.87 7.66 4.38
CA ALA A 87 -12.15 7.73 5.07
C ALA A 87 -12.37 6.51 5.97
#